data_AF-A0A414B7Y2-F1
#
_entry.id   AF-A0A414B7Y2-F1
#
_cell.length_a   1.000
_cell.length_b   1.000
_cell.length_c   1.000
_cell.angle_alpha   90.00
_cell.angle_beta   90.00
_cell.angle_gamma   90.00
#
_symmetry.space_group_name_H-M   'P 1'
#
loop_
_entity.id
_entity.type
_entity.pdbx_description
1 polymer ?
#
loop_
_entity_poly.entity_id
_entity_poly.type
_entity_poly.pdbx_seq_one_letter_code
_entity_poly.pdbx_strand_id
1 'polypeptide(L)'
;MSELGDYLRNARNEKGLSQAKVQTQIGITNSRLCKAENGADNILSAAELKKLAVLYGVPVVPLFIMAGFLETSDLEEYRSGFKNTSMLDLDEKNHIQDQIDFIIKKKG
;
A
#
# COMPACT_ATOMS: atom_id res chain seq x y z
N MET A 1 -0.42 -20.94 0.77
CA MET A 1 0.30 -19.70 0.46
C MET A 1 -0.33 -18.62 1.31
N SER A 2 0.46 -17.63 1.72
CA SER A 2 -0.08 -16.50 2.48
C SER A 2 -0.73 -15.49 1.55
N GLU A 3 -1.65 -14.69 2.09
CA GLU A 3 -2.34 -13.63 1.35
C GLU A 3 -1.35 -12.69 0.65
N LEU A 4 -0.29 -12.29 1.36
CA LEU A 4 0.79 -11.47 0.81
C LEU A 4 1.54 -12.18 -0.33
N GLY A 5 1.92 -13.45 -0.13
CA GLY A 5 2.68 -14.22 -1.11
C GLY A 5 1.91 -14.40 -2.42
N ASP A 6 0.63 -14.76 -2.34
CA ASP A 6 -0.26 -14.89 -3.49
C ASP A 6 -0.45 -13.55 -4.21
N TYR A 7 -0.66 -12.47 -3.45
CA TYR A 7 -0.82 -11.13 -4.01
C TYR A 7 0.43 -10.69 -4.79
N LEU A 8 1.62 -10.83 -4.20
CA LEU A 8 2.89 -10.46 -4.84
C LEU A 8 3.14 -11.27 -6.11
N ARG A 9 2.87 -12.57 -6.08
CA ARG A 9 3.04 -13.46 -7.23
C ARG A 9 2.11 -13.07 -8.38
N ASN A 10 0.84 -12.79 -8.08
CA ASN A 10 -0.14 -12.39 -9.08
C ASN A 10 0.23 -11.05 -9.69
N ALA A 11 0.53 -10.04 -8.88
CA ALA A 11 0.96 -8.72 -9.35
C ALA A 11 2.22 -8.79 -10.23
N ARG A 12 3.19 -9.65 -9.88
CA ARG A 12 4.38 -9.90 -10.70
C ARG A 12 4.02 -10.51 -12.06
N ASN A 13 3.14 -11.50 -12.07
CA ASN A 13 2.71 -12.20 -13.29
C ASN A 13 1.90 -11.28 -14.22
N GLU A 14 1.05 -10.41 -13.67
CA GLU A 14 0.30 -9.40 -14.44
C GLU A 14 1.24 -8.40 -15.14
N LYS A 15 2.41 -8.11 -14.56
CA LYS A 15 3.46 -7.32 -15.20
C LYS A 15 4.36 -8.12 -16.15
N GLY A 16 4.12 -9.42 -16.31
CA GLY A 16 4.95 -10.31 -17.13
C GLY A 16 6.41 -10.38 -16.65
N LEU A 17 6.66 -10.20 -15.35
CA LEU A 17 8.01 -10.18 -14.80
C LEU A 17 8.41 -11.56 -14.27
N SER A 18 9.62 -12.00 -14.59
CA SER A 18 10.25 -13.12 -13.89
C SER A 18 10.88 -12.65 -12.57
N GLN A 19 11.03 -13.54 -11.60
CA GLN A 19 11.70 -13.22 -10.34
C GLN A 19 13.15 -12.72 -10.56
N ALA A 20 13.85 -13.26 -11.56
CA ALA A 20 15.18 -12.79 -11.94
C ALA A 20 15.14 -11.34 -12.47
N LYS A 21 14.13 -10.99 -13.27
CA LYS A 21 13.95 -9.63 -13.78
C LYS A 21 13.60 -8.64 -12.66
N VAL A 22 12.87 -9.08 -11.63
CA VAL A 22 12.62 -8.27 -10.42
C VAL A 22 13.91 -8.05 -9.65
N GLN A 23 14.72 -9.09 -9.44
CA GLN A 23 16.03 -8.97 -8.80
C GLN A 23 16.90 -7.91 -9.46
N THR A 24 17.03 -7.94 -10.79
CA THR A 24 17.85 -6.97 -11.52
C THR A 24 17.34 -5.55 -11.38
N GLN A 25 16.02 -5.35 -11.27
CA GLN A 25 15.43 -4.01 -11.22
C GLN A 25 15.46 -3.36 -9.83
N ILE A 26 15.28 -4.12 -8.76
CA ILE A 26 15.15 -3.54 -7.40
C ILE A 26 16.15 -4.07 -6.37
N GLY A 27 16.98 -5.05 -6.76
CA GLY A 27 18.07 -5.59 -5.94
C GLY A 27 17.64 -6.62 -4.89
N ILE A 28 16.39 -7.07 -4.88
CA ILE A 28 15.95 -8.20 -4.03
C ILE A 28 16.51 -9.51 -4.57
N THR A 29 16.99 -10.42 -3.72
CA THR A 29 17.47 -11.71 -4.23
C THR A 29 16.31 -12.59 -4.69
N ASN A 30 16.51 -13.33 -5.79
CA ASN A 30 15.50 -14.23 -6.35
C ASN A 30 15.05 -15.27 -5.31
N SER A 31 15.97 -15.85 -4.53
CA SER A 31 15.62 -16.78 -3.44
C SER A 31 14.67 -16.16 -2.40
N ARG A 32 14.90 -14.89 -2.05
CA ARG A 32 14.08 -14.18 -1.06
C ARG A 32 12.70 -13.84 -1.61
N LEU A 33 12.64 -13.35 -2.85
CA LEU A 33 11.36 -13.14 -3.55
C LEU A 33 10.56 -14.44 -3.70
N CYS A 34 11.24 -15.54 -4.08
CA CYS A 34 10.62 -16.85 -4.21
C CYS A 34 10.06 -17.38 -2.89
N LYS A 35 10.80 -17.23 -1.78
CA LYS A 35 10.28 -17.59 -0.45
C LYS A 35 9.05 -16.76 -0.09
N ALA A 36 9.09 -15.44 -0.31
CA ALA A 36 7.97 -14.55 -0.02
C ALA A 36 6.71 -14.93 -0.81
N GLU A 37 6.84 -15.16 -2.12
CA GLU A 37 5.74 -15.55 -3.00
C GLU A 37 5.17 -16.96 -2.69
N ASN A 38 5.91 -17.79 -1.96
CA ASN A 38 5.45 -19.12 -1.53
C ASN A 38 4.91 -19.14 -0.08
N GLY A 39 4.76 -17.98 0.56
CA GLY A 39 4.14 -17.87 1.88
C GLY A 39 5.10 -17.94 3.06
N ALA A 40 6.39 -17.67 2.85
CA ALA A 40 7.27 -17.32 3.96
C ALA A 40 6.98 -15.87 4.38
N ASP A 41 6.06 -15.72 5.33
CA ASP A 41 5.59 -14.42 5.80
C ASP A 41 6.66 -13.65 6.56
N ASN A 42 6.52 -12.32 6.50
CA ASN A 42 7.32 -11.35 7.25
C ASN A 42 8.83 -11.42 7.00
N ILE A 43 9.26 -12.09 5.92
CA ILE A 43 10.67 -12.10 5.55
C ILE A 43 11.08 -10.80 4.87
N LEU A 44 10.15 -10.09 4.22
CA LEU A 44 10.42 -8.86 3.47
C LEU A 44 10.40 -7.64 4.38
N SER A 45 11.38 -6.75 4.21
CA SER A 45 11.38 -5.45 4.87
C SER A 45 10.36 -4.50 4.24
N ALA A 46 9.93 -3.48 5.00
CA ALA A 46 9.07 -2.42 4.47
C ALA A 46 9.66 -1.71 3.23
N ALA A 47 11.00 -1.57 3.19
CA ALA A 47 11.70 -0.99 2.04
C ALA A 47 11.61 -1.89 0.79
N GLU A 48 11.74 -3.21 0.94
CA GLU A 48 11.57 -4.16 -0.16
C GLU A 48 10.13 -4.17 -0.66
N LEU A 49 9.14 -4.19 0.25
CA LEU A 49 7.72 -4.12 -0.10
C LEU A 49 7.37 -2.83 -0.83
N LYS A 50 7.92 -1.68 -0.41
CA LYS A 50 7.72 -0.41 -1.11
C LYS A 50 8.29 -0.43 -2.53
N LYS A 51 9.48 -1.02 -2.72
CA LYS A 51 10.07 -1.18 -4.06
C LYS A 51 9.23 -2.10 -4.95
N LEU A 52 8.72 -3.21 -4.39
CA LEU A 52 7.82 -4.12 -5.09
C LEU A 52 6.50 -3.43 -5.46
N ALA A 53 5.91 -2.66 -4.55
CA ALA A 53 4.70 -1.89 -4.79
C ALA A 53 4.85 -0.95 -5.99
N VAL A 54 5.96 -0.20 -6.03
CA VAL A 54 6.28 0.71 -7.14
C VAL A 54 6.51 -0.07 -8.44
N LEU A 55 7.32 -1.13 -8.41
CA LEU A 55 7.63 -1.94 -9.59
C LEU A 55 6.38 -2.60 -10.18
N TYR A 56 5.49 -3.09 -9.32
CA TYR A 56 4.25 -3.75 -9.72
C TYR A 56 3.09 -2.78 -9.95
N GLY A 57 3.26 -1.50 -9.63
CA GLY A 57 2.21 -0.48 -9.78
C GLY A 57 0.99 -0.74 -8.91
N VAL A 58 1.20 -1.31 -7.71
CA VAL A 58 0.15 -1.62 -6.75
C VAL A 58 0.23 -0.68 -5.54
N PRO A 59 -0.89 -0.38 -4.86
CA PRO A 59 -0.87 0.47 -3.67
C PRO A 59 -0.04 -0.16 -2.54
N VAL A 60 0.85 0.60 -1.91
CA VAL A 60 1.76 0.06 -0.86
C VAL A 60 1.06 -0.25 0.46
N VAL A 61 -0.01 0.47 0.79
CA VAL A 61 -0.70 0.35 2.09
C VAL A 61 -1.31 -1.05 2.28
N PRO A 62 -2.06 -1.63 1.32
CA PRO A 62 -2.51 -3.02 1.40
C PRO A 62 -1.37 -4.03 1.63
N LEU A 63 -0.22 -3.86 0.97
CA LEU A 63 0.93 -4.75 1.17
C LEU A 63 1.48 -4.67 2.60
N PHE A 64 1.51 -3.47 3.19
CA PHE A 64 1.92 -3.29 4.57
C PHE A 64 0.93 -3.91 5.56
N ILE A 65 -0.37 -3.86 5.26
CA ILE A 65 -1.38 -4.54 6.07
C ILE A 65 -1.22 -6.06 5.98
N MET A 66 -1.12 -6.62 4.77
CA MET A 66 -0.93 -8.07 4.56
C MET A 66 0.37 -8.58 5.19
N ALA A 67 1.41 -7.74 5.27
CA ALA A 67 2.68 -8.05 5.91
C ALA A 67 2.73 -7.73 7.42
N GLY A 68 1.61 -7.29 8.02
CA GLY A 68 1.53 -6.96 9.44
C GLY A 68 2.36 -5.75 9.89
N PHE A 69 2.80 -4.89 8.96
CA PHE A 69 3.45 -3.62 9.28
C PHE A 69 2.47 -2.54 9.72
N LEU A 70 1.21 -2.66 9.29
CA LEU A 70 0.13 -1.75 9.62
C LEU A 70 -1.13 -2.57 9.94
N GLU A 71 -1.90 -2.11 10.90
CA GLU A 71 -3.28 -2.51 11.13
C GLU A 71 -4.22 -1.47 10.51
N THR A 72 -5.49 -1.84 10.31
CA THR A 72 -6.49 -0.87 9.83
C THR A 72 -6.70 0.28 10.81
N SER A 73 -6.52 0.02 12.11
CA SER A 73 -6.53 1.00 13.20
C SER A 73 -5.44 2.05 13.06
N ASP A 74 -4.24 1.68 12.62
CA ASP A 74 -3.12 2.62 12.38
C ASP A 74 -3.47 3.68 11.33
N LEU A 75 -4.41 3.37 10.45
CA LEU A 75 -4.88 4.30 9.41
C LEU A 75 -6.05 5.18 9.86
N GLU A 76 -6.70 4.86 10.98
CA GLU A 76 -7.87 5.61 11.47
C GLU A 76 -7.49 7.02 11.92
N GLU A 77 -6.31 7.19 12.51
CA GLU A 77 -5.79 8.51 12.91
C GLU A 77 -5.46 9.38 11.68
N TYR A 78 -5.02 8.76 10.58
CA TYR A 78 -4.76 9.46 9.31
C TYR A 78 -6.03 9.78 8.52
N ARG A 79 -7.17 9.13 8.82
CA ARG A 79 -8.47 9.39 8.19
C ARG A 79 -9.14 10.64 8.75
N SER A 80 -8.42 11.75 8.92
CA SER A 80 -8.93 13.14 9.15
C SER A 80 -10.10 13.31 10.15
N GLY A 81 -10.38 12.34 11.03
CA GLY A 81 -11.64 12.25 11.77
C GLY A 81 -12.92 12.06 10.92
N PHE A 82 -12.82 11.92 9.60
CA PHE A 82 -13.98 11.84 8.69
C PHE A 82 -14.06 10.44 8.06
N LYS A 83 -15.18 9.74 8.32
CA LYS A 83 -15.48 8.44 7.71
C LYS A 83 -16.05 8.63 6.29
N ASN A 84 -15.87 7.64 5.43
CA ASN A 84 -16.42 7.57 4.06
C ASN A 84 -15.95 8.68 3.09
N THR A 85 -14.84 9.35 3.37
CA THR A 85 -14.28 10.40 2.48
C THR A 85 -13.91 9.88 1.08
N SER A 86 -13.75 8.57 0.92
CA SER A 86 -13.55 7.91 -0.38
C SER A 86 -14.79 7.88 -1.26
N MET A 87 -15.99 8.06 -0.70
CA MET A 87 -17.25 8.10 -1.47
C MET A 87 -17.52 9.48 -2.06
N LEU A 88 -16.79 10.51 -1.60
CA LEU A 88 -17.01 11.88 -2.02
C LEU A 88 -16.35 12.16 -3.37
N ASP A 89 -17.10 12.84 -4.23
CA ASP A 89 -16.55 13.43 -5.45
C ASP A 89 -15.74 14.71 -5.16
N LEU A 90 -15.24 15.34 -6.22
CA LEU A 90 -14.39 16.53 -6.09
C LEU A 90 -15.16 17.74 -5.56
N ASP A 91 -16.39 17.95 -6.01
CA ASP A 91 -17.21 19.10 -5.62
C ASP A 91 -17.63 18.97 -4.15
N GLU A 92 -18.01 17.76 -3.72
CA GLU A 92 -18.31 17.44 -2.33
C GLU A 92 -17.10 17.64 -1.41
N LYS A 93 -15.90 17.23 -1.86
CA LYS A 93 -14.66 17.47 -1.10
C LYS A 93 -14.33 18.96 -0.98
N ASN A 94 -14.50 19.73 -2.05
CA ASN A 94 -14.27 21.17 -2.03
C ASN A 94 -15.24 21.86 -1.05
N HIS A 95 -16.50 21.47 -1.05
CA HIS A 95 -17.48 22.02 -0.12
C HIS A 95 -17.11 21.76 1.36
N ILE A 96 -16.65 20.54 1.69
CA ILE A 96 -16.19 20.23 3.04
C ILE A 96 -14.96 21.06 3.41
N GLN A 97 -14.01 21.26 2.47
CA GLN A 97 -12.84 22.10 2.71
C GLN A 97 -13.23 23.55 3.02
N ASP A 98 -14.19 24.13 2.28
CA ASP A 98 -14.69 25.49 2.55
C ASP A 98 -15.26 25.61 3.97
N GLN A 99 -15.95 24.57 4.47
CA GLN A 99 -16.46 24.55 5.85
C GLN A 99 -15.33 24.50 6.88
N ILE A 100 -14.30 23.69 6.63
CA ILE A 100 -13.11 23.62 7.49
C ILE A 100 -12.43 25.00 7.55
N ASP A 101 -12.23 25.63 6.40
CA ASP A 101 -11.58 26.94 6.28
C ASP A 101 -12.39 28.02 6.99
N PHE A 102 -13.73 28.00 6.88
CA PHE A 102 -14.60 28.90 7.61
C PHE A 102 -14.46 28.74 9.13
N ILE A 103 -14.41 27.51 9.64
CA ILE A 103 -14.24 27.23 11.08
C ILE A 103 -12.88 27.73 11.56
N ILE A 104 -11.80 27.48 10.79
CA ILE A 104 -10.46 27.96 11.12
C ILE A 104 -10.44 29.49 11.17
N LYS A 105 -11.03 30.16 10.18
CA LYS A 105 -11.11 31.63 10.13
C LYS A 105 -11.87 32.23 11.31
N LYS A 106 -12.84 31.50 11.89
CA LYS A 106 -13.59 31.95 13.06
C LYS A 106 -12.85 31.74 14.39
N LYS A 107 -11.79 30.92 14.40
CA LYS A 107 -10.94 30.67 15.58
C LYS A 107 -9.75 31.62 15.68
N GLY A 108 -9.34 32.24 14.58
CA GLY A 108 -8.38 33.36 14.54
C GLY A 108 -9.08 34.70 14.61
#